data_AF-L7VN49-F1
#
_entry.id   AF-L7VN49-F1
#
_cell.length_a   1.000
_cell.length_b   1.000
_cell.length_c   1.000
_cell.angle_alpha   90.00
_cell.angle_beta   90.00
_cell.angle_gamma   90.00
#
_symmetry.space_group_name_H-M   'P 1'
#
loop_
_entity.id
_entity.type
_entity.pdbx_description
1 polymer ?
#
loop_
_entity_poly.entity_id
_entity_poly.type
_entity_poly.pdbx_seq_one_letter_code
_entity_poly.pdbx_strand_id
1 'polypeptide(L)'
;MFDTLINIYEQVQGFGFYIIVTTFLIFVVAFIANLVIRRKYLVILDDLLDWHRKKEAVFRTDVLNKIVEEYKTTAKESYSEVNTQAIIEKNFNLHLRGLALGERFIKNTNTLLITLGLFGTFVGLTTAVAELAGIFTNLDFTELIENSGIQKLISHLIGSLEGMSTAFVTSLVGVGCSIILTILLTIFSAEEARENLMVHIEEYLDNTVAMVVSQDKETEYTMMNNILRETFMEFGDKIQASLKETVEQFGEKLTNVVMDVNVSSQTLDATVEKFDKSLANFASNMKDLNEFNVNMRNNIERMDVNFIKVAEALTKASDIVVANYNSIENFSKNIREAADEMTSYNRQLVSDISKLVSEISSTVQVVEKLAGAMDTNMQQHTRDLEIYQEHFTKVMTKINDELKDFGNLAANSFAETLNNAGTELSKQIKSSVEESLNGILQLLEQFRENQIHFAKTIASLPEQVLTYNQVAAARIDRQLAEIREMAAK
;
A
#
# COMPACT_ATOMS: atom_id res chain seq x y z
N MET A 1 32.67 -41.67 -14.80
CA MET A 1 32.99 -40.37 -15.43
C MET A 1 31.95 -40.03 -16.51
N PHE A 2 31.66 -40.93 -17.46
CA PHE A 2 30.60 -40.73 -18.46
C PHE A 2 29.19 -40.68 -17.85
N ASP A 3 28.84 -41.63 -16.98
CA ASP A 3 27.54 -41.64 -16.27
C ASP A 3 27.36 -40.45 -15.32
N THR A 4 28.48 -39.92 -14.81
CA THR A 4 28.52 -38.75 -13.94
C THR A 4 28.25 -37.46 -14.73
N LEU A 5 28.76 -37.39 -15.96
CA LEU A 5 28.48 -36.29 -16.89
C LEU A 5 27.02 -36.34 -17.40
N ILE A 6 26.46 -37.53 -17.61
CA ILE A 6 25.06 -37.71 -18.00
C ILE A 6 24.11 -37.30 -16.86
N ASN A 7 24.42 -37.65 -15.60
CA ASN A 7 23.65 -37.16 -14.44
C ASN A 7 23.71 -35.64 -14.27
N ILE A 8 24.86 -35.01 -14.54
CA ILE A 8 25.00 -33.54 -14.55
C ILE A 8 24.16 -32.93 -15.68
N TYR A 9 24.09 -33.59 -16.83
CA TYR A 9 23.26 -33.16 -17.96
C TYR A 9 21.76 -33.23 -17.65
N GLU A 10 21.30 -34.26 -16.93
CA GLU A 10 19.91 -34.40 -16.52
C GLU A 10 19.49 -33.42 -15.40
N GLN A 11 20.43 -33.01 -14.53
CA GLN A 11 20.20 -32.05 -13.45
C GLN A 11 20.17 -30.58 -13.88
N VAL A 12 20.64 -30.26 -15.08
CA VAL A 12 20.83 -28.89 -15.53
C VAL A 12 20.00 -28.66 -16.78
N GLN A 13 18.70 -28.41 -16.60
CA GLN A 13 17.85 -27.95 -17.71
C GLN A 13 17.88 -26.42 -17.84
N GLY A 14 17.71 -25.92 -19.07
CA GLY A 14 17.61 -24.49 -19.35
C GLY A 14 18.95 -23.74 -19.37
N PHE A 15 18.98 -22.55 -18.75
CA PHE A 15 20.07 -21.57 -18.91
C PHE A 15 21.43 -22.05 -18.35
N GLY A 16 21.43 -22.87 -17.29
CA GLY A 16 22.66 -23.40 -16.69
C GLY A 16 23.46 -24.30 -17.65
N PHE A 17 22.79 -25.01 -18.56
CA PHE A 17 23.46 -25.88 -19.52
C PHE A 17 24.30 -25.08 -20.51
N TYR A 18 23.76 -23.95 -20.99
CA TYR A 18 24.48 -23.04 -21.88
C TYR A 18 25.74 -22.47 -21.22
N ILE A 19 25.69 -22.18 -19.92
CA ILE A 19 26.85 -21.70 -19.15
C ILE A 19 27.91 -22.80 -19.06
N ILE A 20 27.52 -24.04 -18.74
CA ILE A 20 28.45 -25.17 -18.66
C ILE A 20 29.13 -25.42 -20.01
N VAL A 21 28.35 -25.49 -21.10
CA VAL A 21 28.88 -25.70 -22.45
C VAL A 21 29.82 -24.58 -22.86
N THR A 22 29.44 -23.32 -22.61
CA THR A 22 30.28 -22.15 -22.92
C THR A 22 31.57 -22.15 -22.11
N THR A 23 31.50 -22.51 -20.83
CA THR A 23 32.66 -22.66 -19.93
C THR A 23 33.62 -23.72 -20.47
N PHE A 24 33.09 -24.87 -20.88
CA PHE A 24 33.89 -25.96 -21.44
C PHE A 24 34.49 -25.57 -22.80
N LEU A 25 33.75 -24.86 -23.65
CA LEU A 25 34.25 -24.36 -24.93
C LEU A 25 35.44 -23.40 -24.71
N ILE A 26 35.30 -22.44 -23.80
CA ILE A 26 36.36 -21.48 -23.46
C ILE A 26 37.58 -22.22 -22.92
N PHE A 27 37.38 -23.20 -22.03
CA PHE A 27 38.45 -24.05 -21.51
C PHE A 27 39.23 -24.75 -22.63
N VAL A 28 38.54 -25.42 -23.55
CA VAL A 28 39.17 -26.13 -24.67
C VAL A 28 39.90 -25.17 -25.61
N VAL A 29 39.27 -24.04 -25.95
CA VAL A 29 39.86 -23.03 -26.84
C VAL A 29 41.14 -22.44 -26.23
N ALA A 30 41.12 -22.10 -24.94
CA ALA A 30 42.30 -21.56 -24.27
C ALA A 30 43.44 -22.56 -24.17
N PHE A 31 43.13 -23.83 -23.86
CA PHE A 31 44.14 -24.87 -23.80
C PHE A 31 44.78 -25.14 -25.17
N ILE A 32 43.96 -25.24 -26.23
CA ILE A 32 44.46 -25.40 -27.60
C ILE A 32 45.28 -24.18 -28.04
N ALA A 33 44.79 -22.97 -27.79
CA ALA A 33 45.50 -21.74 -28.12
C ALA A 33 46.88 -21.72 -27.44
N ASN A 34 46.94 -22.10 -26.16
CA ASN A 34 48.20 -22.18 -25.43
C ASN A 34 49.19 -23.18 -26.06
N LEU A 35 48.73 -24.39 -26.43
CA LEU A 35 49.59 -25.37 -27.10
C LEU A 35 50.07 -24.88 -28.49
N VAL A 36 49.19 -24.25 -29.27
CA VAL A 36 49.54 -23.73 -30.60
C VAL A 36 50.57 -22.60 -30.50
N ILE A 37 50.37 -21.66 -29.59
CA ILE A 37 51.30 -20.54 -29.38
C ILE A 37 52.65 -21.05 -28.87
N ARG A 38 52.64 -21.92 -27.86
CA ARG A 38 53.85 -22.57 -27.35
C ARG A 38 54.63 -23.29 -28.45
N ARG A 39 53.93 -24.07 -29.29
CA ARG A 39 54.55 -24.77 -30.41
C ARG A 39 55.18 -23.80 -31.42
N LYS A 40 54.53 -22.66 -31.71
CA LYS A 40 55.11 -21.63 -32.58
C LYS A 40 56.41 -21.07 -32.01
N TYR A 41 56.47 -20.75 -30.72
CA TYR A 41 57.71 -20.28 -30.10
C TYR A 41 58.82 -21.33 -30.14
N LEU A 42 58.50 -22.59 -29.87
CA LEU A 42 59.47 -23.69 -29.97
C LEU A 42 59.98 -23.89 -31.40
N VAL A 43 59.14 -23.75 -32.42
CA VAL A 43 59.59 -23.84 -33.82
C VAL A 43 60.57 -22.71 -34.18
N ILE A 44 60.35 -21.49 -33.67
CA ILE A 44 61.27 -20.37 -33.88
C ILE A 44 62.58 -20.63 -33.10
N LEU A 45 62.49 -21.19 -31.89
CA LEU A 45 63.65 -21.55 -31.09
C LEU A 45 64.49 -22.64 -31.76
N ASP A 46 63.85 -23.69 -32.29
CA ASP A 46 64.53 -24.74 -33.05
C ASP A 46 65.21 -24.18 -34.31
N ASP A 47 64.57 -23.21 -34.99
CA ASP A 47 65.17 -22.52 -36.14
C ASP A 47 66.42 -21.70 -35.76
N LEU A 48 66.39 -21.05 -34.59
CA LEU A 48 67.51 -20.30 -34.02
C LEU A 48 68.66 -21.22 -33.59
N LEU A 49 68.35 -22.37 -32.98
CA LEU A 49 69.34 -23.30 -32.44
C LEU A 49 70.05 -24.12 -33.53
N ASP A 50 69.53 -24.17 -34.75
CA ASP A 50 70.15 -24.86 -35.88
C ASP A 50 71.53 -24.27 -36.23
N TRP A 51 72.58 -25.02 -35.89
CA TRP A 51 73.98 -24.57 -35.96
C TRP A 51 74.44 -24.19 -37.36
N HIS A 52 73.91 -24.84 -38.41
CA HIS A 52 74.28 -24.49 -39.79
C HIS A 52 73.82 -23.07 -40.17
N ARG A 53 72.70 -22.61 -39.60
CA ARG A 53 72.14 -21.28 -39.89
C ARG A 53 72.75 -20.16 -39.04
N LYS A 54 73.24 -20.49 -37.83
CA LYS A 54 73.89 -19.52 -36.93
C LYS A 54 75.08 -18.79 -37.58
N LYS A 55 75.82 -19.46 -38.47
CA LYS A 55 76.99 -18.87 -39.16
C LYS A 55 76.63 -17.98 -40.36
N GLU A 56 75.57 -18.33 -41.08
CA GLU A 56 75.14 -17.59 -42.28
C GLU A 56 74.19 -16.43 -41.94
N ALA A 57 73.66 -16.38 -40.71
CA ALA A 57 72.72 -15.38 -40.23
C ALA A 57 71.42 -15.29 -41.07
N VAL A 58 71.03 -16.41 -41.70
CA VAL A 58 69.79 -16.55 -42.46
C VAL A 58 68.94 -17.66 -41.83
N PHE A 59 67.81 -17.26 -41.28
CA PHE A 59 66.82 -18.10 -40.62
C PHE A 59 65.62 -18.36 -41.53
N ARG A 60 64.88 -19.45 -41.28
CA ARG A 60 63.61 -19.70 -42.00
C ARG A 60 62.52 -18.73 -41.56
N THR A 61 62.60 -18.30 -40.31
CA THR A 61 61.64 -17.39 -39.70
C THR A 61 61.99 -15.94 -40.03
N ASP A 62 61.07 -15.24 -40.70
CA ASP A 62 61.22 -13.81 -41.07
C ASP A 62 61.52 -12.92 -39.85
N VAL A 63 60.92 -13.23 -38.70
CA VAL A 63 61.12 -12.48 -37.45
C VAL A 63 62.58 -12.51 -36.98
N LEU A 64 63.24 -13.67 -37.06
CA LEU A 64 64.65 -13.79 -36.65
C LEU A 64 65.56 -13.00 -37.59
N ASN A 65 65.31 -13.06 -38.90
CA ASN A 65 66.09 -12.30 -39.88
C ASN A 65 65.99 -10.79 -39.65
N LYS A 66 64.78 -10.28 -39.41
CA LYS A 66 64.56 -8.85 -39.11
C LYS A 66 65.24 -8.40 -37.83
N ILE A 67 65.20 -9.22 -36.78
CA ILE A 67 65.90 -8.94 -35.52
C ILE A 67 67.41 -8.82 -35.77
N VAL A 68 67.99 -9.76 -36.52
CA VAL A 68 69.43 -9.76 -36.81
C VAL A 68 69.83 -8.60 -37.74
N GLU A 69 69.01 -8.28 -38.73
CA GLU A 69 69.23 -7.14 -39.62
C GLU A 69 69.19 -5.81 -38.86
N GLU A 70 68.17 -5.61 -38.02
CA GLU A 70 68.03 -4.39 -37.21
C GLU A 70 69.16 -4.25 -36.19
N TYR A 71 69.60 -5.35 -35.58
CA TYR A 71 70.79 -5.37 -34.72
C TYR A 71 72.06 -4.96 -35.49
N LYS A 72 72.32 -5.55 -36.65
CA LYS A 72 73.51 -5.25 -37.47
C LYS A 72 73.52 -3.78 -37.92
N THR A 73 72.39 -3.24 -38.35
CA THR A 73 72.28 -1.83 -38.74
C THR A 73 72.57 -0.90 -37.56
N THR A 74 71.96 -1.18 -36.41
CA THR A 74 72.16 -0.39 -35.19
C THR A 74 73.62 -0.46 -34.68
N ALA A 75 74.24 -1.64 -34.74
CA ALA A 75 75.63 -1.86 -34.34
C ALA A 75 76.67 -1.20 -35.27
N LYS A 76 76.31 -0.98 -36.54
CA LYS A 76 77.15 -0.27 -37.51
C LYS A 76 77.07 1.25 -37.34
N GLU A 77 75.88 1.78 -37.08
CA GLU A 77 75.65 3.21 -36.95
C GLU A 77 76.02 3.77 -35.55
N SER A 78 75.96 2.94 -34.51
CA SER A 78 76.25 3.37 -33.14
C SER A 78 77.65 2.97 -32.64
N TYR A 79 78.31 3.91 -31.95
CA TYR A 79 79.54 3.66 -31.18
C TYR A 79 79.25 3.20 -29.74
N SER A 80 77.99 3.18 -29.31
CA SER A 80 77.57 2.72 -27.99
C SER A 80 77.09 1.27 -28.01
N GLU A 81 76.97 0.66 -26.83
CA GLU A 81 76.35 -0.65 -26.63
C GLU A 81 74.93 -0.66 -27.22
N VAL A 82 74.60 -1.71 -27.97
CA VAL A 82 73.30 -1.87 -28.64
C VAL A 82 72.31 -2.41 -27.61
N ASN A 83 71.13 -1.81 -27.52
CA ASN A 83 70.07 -2.32 -26.64
C ASN A 83 69.37 -3.52 -27.29
N THR A 84 69.96 -4.70 -27.12
CA THR A 84 69.51 -5.97 -27.71
C THR A 84 68.07 -6.31 -27.31
N GLN A 85 67.72 -6.14 -26.04
CA GLN A 85 66.38 -6.43 -25.52
C GLN A 85 65.29 -5.61 -26.23
N ALA A 86 65.51 -4.31 -26.43
CA ALA A 86 64.54 -3.43 -27.10
C ALA A 86 64.27 -3.84 -28.56
N ILE A 87 65.30 -4.30 -29.27
CA ILE A 87 65.18 -4.78 -30.66
C ILE A 87 64.33 -6.05 -30.72
N ILE A 88 64.55 -6.98 -29.79
CA ILE A 88 63.78 -8.24 -29.73
C ILE A 88 62.31 -7.95 -29.41
N GLU A 89 62.03 -7.18 -28.36
CA GLU A 89 60.66 -6.84 -27.96
C GLU A 89 59.89 -6.09 -29.04
N LYS A 90 60.54 -5.12 -29.70
CA LYS A 90 59.96 -4.38 -30.83
C LYS A 90 59.53 -5.34 -31.95
N ASN A 91 60.41 -6.25 -32.35
CA ASN A 91 60.13 -7.18 -33.43
C ASN A 91 59.07 -8.22 -33.06
N PHE A 92 59.04 -8.69 -31.82
CA PHE A 92 57.98 -9.58 -31.32
C PHE A 92 56.61 -8.87 -31.34
N ASN A 93 56.54 -7.61 -30.89
CA ASN A 93 55.30 -6.85 -30.88
C ASN A 93 54.78 -6.50 -32.28
N LEU A 94 55.68 -6.20 -33.21
CA LEU A 94 55.32 -5.85 -34.59
C LEU A 94 54.90 -7.08 -35.40
N HIS A 95 55.67 -8.16 -35.34
CA HIS A 95 55.51 -9.30 -36.25
C HIS A 95 54.73 -10.48 -35.64
N LEU A 96 54.65 -10.59 -34.31
CA LEU A 96 53.95 -11.66 -33.60
C LEU A 96 52.70 -11.16 -32.84
N ARG A 97 52.10 -10.06 -33.31
CA ARG A 97 50.96 -9.40 -32.66
C ARG A 97 49.76 -10.33 -32.39
N GLY A 98 49.51 -11.27 -33.31
CA GLY A 98 48.45 -12.28 -33.14
C GLY A 98 48.74 -13.28 -32.01
N LEU A 99 50.01 -13.65 -31.81
CA LEU A 99 50.41 -14.50 -30.67
C LEU A 99 50.27 -13.71 -29.37
N ALA A 100 50.68 -12.44 -29.34
CA ALA A 100 50.55 -11.58 -28.16
C ALA A 100 49.08 -11.39 -27.71
N LEU A 101 48.14 -11.30 -28.66
CA LEU A 101 46.70 -11.28 -28.34
C LEU A 101 46.24 -12.61 -27.73
N GLY A 102 46.71 -13.73 -28.28
CA GLY A 102 46.43 -15.07 -27.75
C GLY A 102 46.98 -15.29 -26.34
N GLU A 103 48.20 -14.83 -26.06
CA GLU A 103 48.79 -14.85 -24.71
C GLU A 103 47.92 -14.08 -23.70
N ARG A 104 47.47 -12.88 -24.08
CA ARG A 104 46.56 -12.08 -23.24
C ARG A 104 45.24 -12.80 -22.99
N PHE A 105 44.66 -13.45 -24.01
CA PHE A 105 43.44 -14.25 -23.85
C PHE A 105 43.64 -15.42 -22.88
N ILE A 106 44.73 -16.17 -23.01
CA ILE A 106 45.05 -17.29 -22.12
C ILE A 106 45.19 -16.81 -20.67
N LYS A 107 45.92 -15.71 -20.45
CA LYS A 107 46.13 -15.11 -19.12
C LYS A 107 44.81 -14.72 -18.44
N ASN A 108 43.87 -14.18 -19.21
CA ASN A 108 42.56 -13.76 -18.70
C ASN A 108 41.54 -14.90 -18.63
N THR A 109 41.79 -16.04 -19.28
CA THR A 109 40.83 -17.15 -19.34
C THR A 109 40.53 -17.70 -17.94
N ASN A 110 41.53 -17.77 -17.07
CA ASN A 110 41.34 -18.34 -15.74
C ASN A 110 40.30 -17.55 -14.92
N THR A 111 40.44 -16.23 -14.93
CA THR A 111 39.45 -15.32 -14.34
C THR A 111 38.10 -15.43 -15.03
N LEU A 112 38.08 -15.51 -16.37
CA LEU A 112 36.85 -15.64 -17.15
C LEU A 112 36.05 -16.90 -16.77
N LEU A 113 36.71 -18.07 -16.61
CA LEU A 113 36.05 -19.33 -16.21
C LEU A 113 35.42 -19.22 -14.82
N ILE A 114 36.11 -18.60 -13.86
CA ILE A 114 35.58 -18.38 -12.51
C ILE A 114 34.38 -17.42 -12.58
N THR A 115 34.50 -16.31 -13.30
CA THR A 115 33.41 -15.33 -13.45
C THR A 115 32.19 -15.93 -14.13
N LEU A 116 32.35 -16.80 -15.13
CA LEU A 116 31.25 -17.55 -15.75
C LEU A 116 30.58 -18.52 -14.77
N GLY A 117 31.36 -19.21 -13.93
CA GLY A 117 30.81 -20.08 -12.87
C GLY A 117 30.00 -19.29 -11.84
N LEU A 118 30.52 -18.14 -11.38
CA LEU A 118 29.82 -17.22 -10.48
C LEU A 118 28.55 -16.63 -11.13
N PHE A 119 28.62 -16.26 -12.41
CA PHE A 119 27.46 -15.81 -13.16
C PHE A 119 26.37 -16.89 -13.22
N GLY A 120 26.74 -18.15 -13.45
CA GLY A 120 25.81 -19.28 -13.38
C GLY A 120 25.16 -19.44 -12.00
N THR A 121 25.92 -19.14 -10.94
CA THR A 121 25.39 -19.16 -9.57
C THR A 121 24.31 -18.09 -9.38
N PHE A 122 24.59 -16.86 -9.80
CA PHE A 122 23.63 -15.76 -9.70
C PHE A 122 22.36 -16.06 -10.47
N VAL A 123 22.48 -16.52 -11.72
CA VAL A 123 21.29 -16.83 -12.54
C VAL A 123 20.47 -17.98 -11.95
N GLY A 124 21.12 -19.05 -11.48
CA GLY A 124 20.42 -20.18 -10.87
C GLY A 124 19.73 -19.80 -9.55
N LEU A 125 20.37 -19.00 -8.69
CA LEU A 125 19.75 -18.49 -7.46
C LEU A 125 18.61 -17.51 -7.75
N THR A 126 18.75 -16.61 -8.73
CA THR A 126 17.67 -15.71 -9.14
C THR A 126 16.46 -16.49 -9.64
N THR A 127 16.68 -17.57 -10.38
CA THR A 127 15.59 -18.46 -10.84
C THR A 127 14.92 -19.17 -9.67
N ALA A 128 15.71 -19.71 -8.72
CA ALA A 128 15.18 -20.35 -7.51
C ALA A 128 14.33 -19.38 -6.66
N VAL A 129 14.78 -18.13 -6.50
CA VAL A 129 14.03 -17.09 -5.78
C VAL A 129 12.76 -16.70 -6.53
N ALA A 130 12.79 -16.64 -7.87
CA ALA A 130 11.61 -16.35 -8.68
C ALA A 130 10.54 -17.45 -8.54
N GLU A 131 10.93 -18.73 -8.54
CA GLU A 131 10.04 -19.86 -8.28
C GLU A 131 9.39 -19.76 -6.88
N LEU A 132 10.18 -19.45 -5.85
CA LEU A 132 9.66 -19.25 -4.49
C LEU A 132 8.73 -18.04 -4.38
N ALA A 133 9.04 -16.92 -5.05
CA ALA A 133 8.18 -15.75 -5.09
C ALA A 133 6.85 -16.04 -5.83
N GLY A 134 6.92 -16.86 -6.88
CA GLY A 134 5.74 -17.35 -7.62
C GLY A 134 4.76 -18.09 -6.73
N ILE A 135 5.25 -18.87 -5.75
CA ILE A 135 4.41 -19.53 -4.73
C ILE A 135 3.59 -18.49 -3.95
N PHE A 136 4.20 -17.42 -3.44
CA PHE A 136 3.51 -16.40 -2.65
C PHE A 136 2.53 -15.55 -3.47
N THR A 137 2.75 -15.44 -4.78
CA THR A 137 1.94 -14.56 -5.64
C THR A 137 0.71 -15.28 -6.20
N ASN A 138 0.80 -16.59 -6.41
CA ASN A 138 -0.24 -17.40 -7.07
C ASN A 138 -0.98 -18.36 -6.11
N LEU A 139 -0.62 -18.41 -4.82
CA LEU A 139 -1.36 -19.21 -3.84
C LEU A 139 -2.66 -18.50 -3.45
N ASP A 140 -3.75 -18.91 -4.09
CA ASP A 140 -5.10 -18.59 -3.62
C ASP A 140 -5.45 -19.54 -2.46
N PHE A 141 -5.93 -18.99 -1.33
CA PHE A 141 -6.20 -19.77 -0.11
C PHE A 141 -7.25 -20.87 -0.33
N THR A 142 -8.08 -20.73 -1.36
CA THR A 142 -9.11 -21.69 -1.76
C THR A 142 -8.51 -22.93 -2.44
N GLU A 143 -7.42 -22.80 -3.21
CA GLU A 143 -6.75 -23.94 -3.88
C GLU A 143 -5.94 -24.81 -2.90
N LEU A 144 -5.51 -24.26 -1.75
CA LEU A 144 -4.79 -25.01 -0.71
C LEU A 144 -5.65 -26.06 0.01
N ILE A 145 -6.97 -25.91 -0.04
CA ILE A 145 -7.93 -26.83 0.60
C ILE A 145 -8.17 -28.06 -0.31
N GLU A 146 -7.91 -27.93 -1.60
CA GLU A 146 -7.92 -29.05 -2.55
C GLU A 146 -6.52 -29.70 -2.63
N ASN A 147 -6.46 -31.03 -2.81
CA ASN A 147 -5.19 -31.77 -2.96
C ASN A 147 -4.31 -31.25 -4.12
N SER A 148 -4.86 -30.43 -5.02
CA SER A 148 -4.17 -29.74 -6.13
C SER A 148 -3.19 -28.66 -5.65
N GLY A 149 -3.51 -27.93 -4.57
CA GLY A 149 -2.64 -26.87 -4.03
C GLY A 149 -1.33 -27.38 -3.44
N ILE A 150 -1.37 -28.52 -2.74
CA ILE A 150 -0.17 -29.17 -2.20
C ILE A 150 0.74 -29.68 -3.32
N GLN A 151 0.16 -30.24 -4.39
CA GLN A 151 0.91 -30.73 -5.54
C GLN A 151 1.61 -29.58 -6.29
N LYS A 152 0.93 -28.44 -6.46
CA LYS A 152 1.55 -27.22 -7.01
C LYS A 152 2.69 -26.70 -6.12
N LEU A 153 2.50 -26.66 -4.80
CA LEU A 153 3.54 -26.21 -3.85
C LEU A 153 4.78 -27.12 -3.89
N ILE A 154 4.60 -28.44 -3.91
CA ILE A 154 5.70 -29.40 -4.06
C ILE A 154 6.42 -29.19 -5.40
N SER A 155 5.70 -28.98 -6.51
CA SER A 155 6.32 -28.77 -7.82
C SER A 155 7.19 -27.50 -7.88
N HIS A 156 6.76 -26.39 -7.28
CA HIS A 156 7.54 -25.15 -7.23
C HIS A 156 8.73 -25.24 -6.25
N LEU A 157 8.60 -25.97 -5.14
CA LEU A 157 9.72 -26.25 -4.25
C LEU A 157 10.79 -27.12 -4.92
N ILE A 158 10.38 -28.12 -5.70
CA ILE A 158 11.28 -28.93 -6.53
C ILE A 158 11.97 -28.05 -7.57
N GLY A 159 11.23 -27.17 -8.27
CA GLY A 159 11.80 -26.22 -9.23
C GLY A 159 12.81 -25.25 -8.59
N SER A 160 12.52 -24.75 -7.39
CA SER A 160 13.47 -23.93 -6.63
C SER A 160 14.74 -24.70 -6.24
N LEU A 161 14.62 -25.96 -5.83
CA LEU A 161 15.76 -26.82 -5.50
C LEU A 161 16.60 -27.14 -6.75
N GLU A 162 15.95 -27.34 -7.89
CA GLU A 162 16.62 -27.59 -9.18
C GLU A 162 17.40 -26.35 -9.66
N GLY A 163 16.83 -25.15 -9.52
CA GLY A 163 17.51 -23.88 -9.83
C GLY A 163 18.75 -23.65 -8.95
N MET A 164 18.65 -23.99 -7.66
CA MET A 164 19.78 -23.92 -6.73
C MET A 164 20.83 -24.99 -7.01
N SER A 165 20.42 -26.22 -7.37
CA SER A 165 21.34 -27.29 -7.80
C SER A 165 22.15 -26.86 -9.03
N THR A 166 21.46 -26.31 -10.04
CA THR A 166 22.08 -25.79 -11.26
C THR A 166 23.07 -24.66 -10.96
N ALA A 167 22.74 -23.75 -10.04
CA ALA A 167 23.64 -22.69 -9.57
C ALA A 167 24.95 -23.26 -8.99
N PHE A 168 24.84 -24.32 -8.18
CA PHE A 168 26.00 -24.96 -7.56
C PHE A 168 26.86 -25.71 -8.59
N VAL A 169 26.24 -26.47 -9.48
CA VAL A 169 26.96 -27.26 -10.51
C VAL A 169 27.71 -26.34 -11.48
N THR A 170 27.08 -25.26 -11.95
CA THR A 170 27.73 -24.29 -12.85
C THR A 170 28.97 -23.64 -12.20
N SER A 171 28.89 -23.31 -10.91
CA SER A 171 30.03 -22.80 -10.13
C SER A 171 31.15 -23.82 -10.00
N LEU A 172 30.80 -25.07 -9.65
CA LEU A 172 31.76 -26.16 -9.49
C LEU A 172 32.51 -26.44 -10.80
N VAL A 173 31.80 -26.40 -11.94
CA VAL A 173 32.42 -26.56 -13.26
C VAL A 173 33.35 -25.38 -13.58
N GLY A 174 32.93 -24.13 -13.35
CA GLY A 174 33.78 -22.96 -13.61
C GLY A 174 35.08 -22.97 -12.82
N VAL A 175 34.99 -23.22 -11.51
CA VAL A 175 36.16 -23.32 -10.63
C VAL A 175 36.99 -24.57 -10.95
N GLY A 176 36.35 -25.71 -11.19
CA GLY A 176 37.05 -26.95 -11.55
C GLY A 176 37.83 -26.84 -12.85
N CYS A 177 37.22 -26.30 -13.91
CA CYS A 177 37.88 -26.02 -15.18
C CYS A 177 39.03 -25.00 -15.00
N SER A 178 38.84 -23.98 -14.17
CA SER A 178 39.90 -23.01 -13.86
C SER A 178 41.11 -23.66 -13.17
N ILE A 179 40.88 -24.52 -12.16
CA ILE A 179 41.96 -25.24 -11.48
C ILE A 179 42.70 -26.16 -12.45
N ILE A 180 41.98 -26.95 -13.24
CA ILE A 180 42.57 -27.85 -14.24
C ILE A 180 43.36 -27.05 -15.27
N LEU A 181 42.80 -25.95 -15.79
CA LEU A 181 43.48 -25.11 -16.77
C LEU A 181 44.75 -24.50 -16.17
N THR A 182 44.70 -24.03 -14.92
CA THR A 182 45.87 -23.49 -14.22
C THR A 182 47.00 -24.51 -14.17
N ILE A 183 46.72 -25.74 -13.73
CA ILE A 183 47.71 -26.82 -13.68
C ILE A 183 48.29 -27.10 -15.06
N LEU A 184 47.44 -27.17 -16.09
CA LEU A 184 47.87 -27.39 -17.48
C LEU A 184 48.74 -26.25 -18.02
N LEU A 185 48.40 -24.99 -17.72
CA LEU A 185 49.17 -23.82 -18.13
C LEU A 185 50.51 -23.72 -17.38
N THR A 186 50.58 -24.17 -16.13
CA THR A 186 51.84 -24.27 -15.38
C THR A 186 52.79 -25.28 -16.00
N ILE A 187 52.29 -26.42 -16.47
CA ILE A 187 53.13 -27.48 -17.07
C ILE A 187 53.50 -27.16 -18.52
N PHE A 188 52.59 -26.52 -19.26
CA PHE A 188 52.73 -26.27 -20.69
C PHE A 188 52.67 -24.77 -21.00
N SER A 189 53.45 -23.94 -20.30
CA SER A 189 53.38 -22.49 -20.46
C SER A 189 53.89 -22.00 -21.82
N ALA A 190 53.05 -21.25 -22.53
CA ALA A 190 53.48 -20.50 -23.72
C ALA A 190 54.35 -19.29 -23.35
N GLU A 191 54.10 -18.67 -22.19
CA GLU A 191 54.86 -17.52 -21.67
C GLU A 191 56.32 -17.92 -21.39
N GLU A 192 56.52 -19.08 -20.75
CA GLU A 192 57.86 -19.63 -20.49
C GLU A 192 58.60 -19.94 -21.81
N ALA A 193 57.92 -20.49 -22.81
CA ALA A 193 58.52 -20.76 -24.11
C ALA A 193 58.91 -19.46 -24.85
N ARG A 194 58.14 -18.39 -24.68
CA ARG A 194 58.45 -17.07 -25.24
C ARG A 194 59.67 -16.46 -24.55
N GLU A 195 59.72 -16.49 -23.22
CA GLU A 195 60.86 -15.99 -22.43
C GLU A 195 62.15 -16.73 -22.81
N ASN A 196 62.10 -18.06 -22.85
CA ASN A 196 63.24 -18.88 -23.24
C ASN A 196 63.74 -18.57 -24.66
N LEU A 197 62.81 -18.36 -25.60
CA LEU A 197 63.16 -17.92 -26.96
C LEU A 197 63.86 -16.55 -26.94
N MET A 198 63.33 -15.58 -26.19
CA MET A 198 63.88 -14.23 -26.12
C MET A 198 65.31 -14.22 -25.57
N VAL A 199 65.56 -14.96 -24.49
CA VAL A 199 66.89 -15.12 -23.89
C VAL A 199 67.89 -15.71 -24.89
N HIS A 200 67.50 -16.75 -25.64
CA HIS A 200 68.41 -17.35 -26.61
C HIS A 200 68.65 -16.46 -27.84
N ILE A 201 67.68 -15.64 -28.25
CA ILE A 201 67.90 -14.64 -29.30
C ILE A 201 68.92 -13.60 -28.82
N GLU A 202 68.77 -13.11 -27.59
CA GLU A 202 69.70 -12.16 -26.97
C GLU A 202 71.13 -12.75 -26.91
N GLU A 203 71.26 -13.96 -26.39
CA GLU A 203 72.54 -14.69 -26.33
C GLU A 203 73.19 -14.84 -27.72
N TYR A 204 72.39 -15.13 -28.76
CA TYR A 204 72.89 -15.24 -30.13
C TYR A 204 73.38 -13.91 -30.69
N LEU A 205 72.64 -12.82 -30.47
CA LEU A 205 73.01 -11.49 -30.93
C LEU A 205 74.30 -11.01 -30.28
N ASP A 206 74.37 -11.10 -28.95
CA ASP A 206 75.49 -10.53 -28.19
C ASP A 206 76.77 -11.36 -28.32
N ASN A 207 76.68 -12.69 -28.40
CA ASN A 207 77.88 -13.54 -28.48
C ASN A 207 78.33 -13.86 -29.90
N THR A 208 77.38 -14.01 -30.85
CA THR A 208 77.71 -14.42 -32.23
C THR A 208 77.73 -13.23 -33.18
N VAL A 209 76.64 -12.45 -33.21
CA VAL A 209 76.50 -11.36 -34.19
C VAL A 209 77.40 -10.18 -33.84
N ALA A 210 77.48 -9.78 -32.56
CA ALA A 210 78.33 -8.70 -32.11
C ALA A 210 79.82 -8.93 -32.42
N MET A 211 80.30 -10.17 -32.28
CA MET A 211 81.68 -10.56 -32.60
C MET A 211 81.99 -10.39 -34.09
N VAL A 212 81.07 -10.78 -34.98
CA VAL A 212 81.22 -10.61 -36.43
C VAL A 212 81.24 -9.14 -36.82
N VAL A 213 80.38 -8.32 -36.22
CA VAL A 213 80.34 -6.86 -36.48
C VAL A 213 81.61 -6.16 -35.96
N SER A 214 82.23 -6.68 -34.89
CA SER A 214 83.45 -6.11 -34.32
C SER A 214 84.71 -6.42 -35.13
N GLN A 215 84.79 -7.60 -35.77
CA GLN A 215 85.91 -7.97 -36.65
C GLN A 215 85.98 -7.13 -37.93
N ASP A 216 84.85 -6.66 -38.44
CA ASP A 216 84.75 -5.74 -39.59
C ASP A 216 85.37 -4.36 -39.28
N LYS A 217 85.36 -3.95 -37.99
CA LYS A 217 85.99 -2.69 -37.53
C LYS A 217 87.53 -2.78 -37.43
N GLU A 218 88.12 -3.97 -37.26
CA GLU A 218 89.60 -4.14 -37.22
C GLU A 218 90.25 -4.05 -38.62
N THR A 219 89.51 -4.34 -39.69
CA THR A 219 90.01 -4.31 -41.07
C THR A 219 90.14 -2.88 -41.63
N GLU A 220 89.36 -1.92 -41.13
CA GLU A 220 89.53 -0.49 -41.47
C GLU A 220 90.86 0.09 -40.96
N TYR A 221 91.36 -0.36 -39.80
CA TYR A 221 92.62 0.11 -39.24
C TYR A 221 93.85 -0.35 -40.05
N THR A 222 93.78 -1.53 -40.68
CA THR A 222 94.86 -2.05 -41.53
C THR A 222 94.88 -1.38 -42.92
N MET A 223 93.71 -0.99 -43.44
CA MET A 223 93.60 -0.20 -44.67
C MET A 223 94.14 1.23 -44.48
N MET A 224 93.92 1.85 -43.32
CA MET A 224 94.44 3.17 -42.94
C MET A 224 95.98 3.24 -42.98
N ASN A 225 96.68 2.17 -42.56
CA ASN A 225 98.15 2.12 -42.53
C ASN A 225 98.79 2.09 -43.93
N ASN A 226 98.12 1.45 -44.90
CA ASN A 226 98.58 1.43 -46.29
C ASN A 226 98.34 2.78 -46.99
N ILE A 227 97.20 3.43 -46.69
CA ILE A 227 96.86 4.77 -47.18
C ILE A 227 97.86 5.82 -46.66
N LEU A 228 98.29 5.74 -45.39
CA LEU A 228 99.28 6.65 -44.81
C LEU A 228 100.63 6.64 -45.55
N ARG A 229 101.09 5.47 -46.01
CA ARG A 229 102.38 5.33 -46.70
C ARG A 229 102.37 5.95 -48.11
N GLU A 230 101.25 5.80 -48.81
CA GLU A 230 101.02 6.37 -50.15
C GLU A 230 100.84 7.90 -50.05
N THR A 231 100.16 8.36 -48.98
CA THR A 231 99.98 9.79 -48.67
C THR A 231 101.31 10.50 -48.45
N PHE A 232 102.30 9.90 -47.77
CA PHE A 232 103.59 10.56 -47.47
C PHE A 232 104.45 10.88 -48.69
N MET A 233 104.37 10.09 -49.78
CA MET A 233 105.11 10.37 -51.02
C MET A 233 104.44 11.49 -51.83
N GLU A 234 103.10 11.51 -51.90
CA GLU A 234 102.35 12.61 -52.52
C GLU A 234 102.45 13.92 -51.72
N PHE A 235 102.61 13.84 -50.39
CA PHE A 235 102.73 14.97 -49.48
C PHE A 235 104.02 15.78 -49.71
N GLY A 236 105.12 15.13 -50.11
CA GLY A 236 106.39 15.78 -50.41
C GLY A 236 106.32 16.73 -51.62
N ASP A 237 105.70 16.28 -52.71
CA ASP A 237 105.54 17.07 -53.93
C ASP A 237 104.45 18.15 -53.78
N LYS A 238 103.38 17.86 -53.02
CA LYS A 238 102.32 18.85 -52.74
C LYS A 238 102.75 19.94 -51.76
N ILE A 239 103.63 19.68 -50.78
CA ILE A 239 104.07 20.71 -49.80
C ILE A 239 104.80 21.88 -50.47
N GLN A 240 105.65 21.61 -51.47
CA GLN A 240 106.41 22.66 -52.13
C GLN A 240 105.51 23.59 -52.97
N ALA A 241 104.48 23.04 -53.61
CA ALA A 241 103.46 23.81 -54.32
C ALA A 241 102.50 24.52 -53.33
N SER A 242 102.10 23.81 -52.28
CA SER A 242 101.18 24.29 -51.25
C SER A 242 101.76 25.42 -50.42
N LEU A 243 103.05 25.43 -50.06
CA LEU A 243 103.66 26.53 -49.29
C LEU A 243 103.62 27.86 -50.05
N LYS A 244 103.77 27.82 -51.38
CA LYS A 244 103.69 29.01 -52.24
C LYS A 244 102.25 29.54 -52.33
N GLU A 245 101.29 28.65 -52.52
CA GLU A 245 99.85 28.97 -52.54
C GLU A 245 99.32 29.37 -51.14
N THR A 246 99.86 28.77 -50.08
CA THR A 246 99.48 29.03 -48.68
C THR A 246 99.87 30.43 -48.27
N VAL A 247 101.01 30.97 -48.70
CA VAL A 247 101.39 32.35 -48.36
C VAL A 247 100.43 33.37 -48.99
N GLU A 248 99.93 33.11 -50.20
CA GLU A 248 98.92 33.95 -50.88
C GLU A 248 97.53 33.77 -50.27
N GLN A 249 97.09 32.53 -50.01
CA GLN A 249 95.81 32.23 -49.35
C GLN A 249 95.78 32.63 -47.86
N PHE A 250 96.92 32.67 -47.16
CA PHE A 250 96.99 33.05 -45.74
C PHE A 250 96.67 34.54 -45.56
N GLY A 251 97.06 35.39 -46.51
CA GLY A 251 96.66 36.81 -46.53
C GLY A 251 95.16 37.01 -46.73
N GLU A 252 94.54 36.22 -47.61
CA GLU A 252 93.09 36.25 -47.86
C GLU A 252 92.28 35.62 -46.70
N LYS A 253 92.73 34.48 -46.16
CA LYS A 253 92.10 33.81 -45.01
C LYS A 253 92.23 34.59 -43.72
N LEU A 254 93.32 35.32 -43.45
CA LEU A 254 93.39 36.20 -42.26
C LEU A 254 92.31 37.29 -42.32
N THR A 255 92.07 37.84 -43.51
CA THR A 255 91.01 38.84 -43.73
C THR A 255 89.63 38.23 -43.51
N ASN A 256 89.38 37.03 -44.02
CA ASN A 256 88.13 36.30 -43.80
C ASN A 256 87.95 35.86 -42.34
N VAL A 257 89.01 35.42 -41.66
CA VAL A 257 88.97 35.05 -40.22
C VAL A 257 88.66 36.27 -39.36
N VAL A 258 89.22 37.44 -39.66
CA VAL A 258 88.86 38.68 -38.95
C VAL A 258 87.38 39.03 -39.18
N MET A 259 86.84 38.76 -40.37
CA MET A 259 85.44 38.94 -40.70
C MET A 259 84.54 37.89 -39.99
N ASP A 260 84.95 36.62 -39.98
CA ASP A 260 84.26 35.50 -39.33
C ASP A 260 84.28 35.61 -37.80
N VAL A 261 85.36 36.14 -37.22
CA VAL A 261 85.45 36.47 -35.79
C VAL A 261 84.48 37.61 -35.45
N ASN A 262 84.35 38.62 -36.32
CA ASN A 262 83.38 39.69 -36.15
C ASN A 262 81.93 39.17 -36.24
N VAL A 263 81.63 38.28 -37.19
CA VAL A 263 80.32 37.60 -37.32
C VAL A 263 80.05 36.66 -36.14
N SER A 264 81.07 35.93 -35.68
CA SER A 264 80.97 35.05 -34.51
C SER A 264 80.75 35.84 -33.23
N SER A 265 81.40 36.99 -33.08
CA SER A 265 81.17 37.93 -31.97
C SER A 265 79.72 38.45 -31.99
N GLN A 266 79.21 38.86 -33.15
CA GLN A 266 77.81 39.26 -33.31
C GLN A 266 76.83 38.12 -33.00
N THR A 267 77.19 36.88 -33.38
CA THR A 267 76.38 35.69 -33.09
C THR A 267 76.40 35.35 -31.61
N LEU A 268 77.54 35.50 -30.94
CA LEU A 268 77.68 35.38 -29.49
C LEU A 268 76.84 36.44 -28.78
N ASP A 269 76.90 37.70 -29.19
CA ASP A 269 76.08 38.78 -28.63
C ASP A 269 74.59 38.48 -28.78
N ALA A 270 74.16 38.02 -29.96
CA ALA A 270 72.77 37.60 -30.19
C ALA A 270 72.36 36.39 -29.32
N THR A 271 73.30 35.48 -29.04
CA THR A 271 73.06 34.32 -28.17
C THR A 271 72.95 34.74 -26.71
N VAL A 272 73.81 35.66 -26.25
CA VAL A 272 73.75 36.25 -24.91
C VAL A 272 72.44 37.01 -24.73
N GLU A 273 72.00 37.78 -25.71
CA GLU A 273 70.70 38.48 -25.65
C GLU A 273 69.52 37.50 -25.58
N LYS A 274 69.55 36.42 -26.37
CA LYS A 274 68.52 35.36 -26.28
C LYS A 274 68.54 34.64 -24.93
N PHE A 275 69.72 34.41 -24.37
CA PHE A 275 69.88 33.80 -23.06
C PHE A 275 69.33 34.71 -21.96
N ASP A 276 69.63 36.01 -22.02
CA ASP A 276 69.10 37.02 -21.09
C ASP A 276 67.57 37.11 -21.17
N LYS A 277 66.99 37.13 -22.38
CA LYS A 277 65.53 37.04 -22.58
C LYS A 277 64.95 35.76 -22.00
N SER A 278 65.65 34.64 -22.11
CA SER A 278 65.19 33.35 -21.56
C SER A 278 65.22 33.36 -20.03
N LEU A 279 66.25 33.96 -19.42
CA LEU A 279 66.32 34.16 -17.98
C LEU A 279 65.23 35.11 -17.47
N ALA A 280 64.96 36.20 -18.18
CA ALA A 280 63.88 37.13 -17.86
C ALA A 280 62.51 36.43 -17.93
N ASN A 281 62.25 35.65 -18.98
CA ASN A 281 61.03 34.85 -19.11
C ASN A 281 60.92 33.80 -18.00
N PHE A 282 62.02 33.14 -17.65
CA PHE A 282 62.04 32.17 -16.56
C PHE A 282 61.74 32.82 -15.21
N ALA A 283 62.34 33.98 -14.92
CA ALA A 283 62.05 34.75 -13.71
C ALA A 283 60.58 35.17 -13.64
N SER A 284 59.99 35.60 -14.77
CA SER A 284 58.55 35.90 -14.86
C SER A 284 57.70 34.66 -14.57
N ASN A 285 57.99 33.54 -15.22
CA ASN A 285 57.25 32.29 -15.00
C ASN A 285 57.36 31.80 -13.54
N MET A 286 58.51 31.96 -12.90
CA MET A 286 58.68 31.63 -11.49
C MET A 286 57.86 32.52 -10.57
N LYS A 287 57.70 33.81 -10.92
CA LYS A 287 56.80 34.72 -10.21
C LYS A 287 55.34 34.27 -10.38
N ASP A 288 54.92 33.90 -11.58
CA ASP A 288 53.57 33.40 -11.86
C ASP A 288 53.29 32.09 -11.12
N LEU A 289 54.27 31.18 -11.06
CA LEU A 289 54.17 29.94 -10.25
C LEU A 289 54.04 30.24 -8.76
N ASN A 290 54.76 31.24 -8.26
CA ASN A 290 54.64 31.66 -6.86
C ASN A 290 53.25 32.26 -6.58
N GLU A 291 52.71 33.06 -7.49
CA GLU A 291 51.35 33.60 -7.38
C GLU A 291 50.30 32.48 -7.45
N PHE A 292 50.46 31.53 -8.36
CA PHE A 292 49.64 30.32 -8.41
C PHE A 292 49.68 29.54 -7.08
N ASN A 293 50.87 29.36 -6.50
CA ASN A 293 51.04 28.68 -5.22
C ASN A 293 50.30 29.40 -4.08
N VAL A 294 50.42 30.73 -4.00
CA VAL A 294 49.68 31.55 -3.03
C VAL A 294 48.17 31.40 -3.20
N ASN A 295 47.68 31.45 -4.45
CA ASN A 295 46.27 31.24 -4.74
C ASN A 295 45.80 29.83 -4.37
N MET A 296 46.64 28.81 -4.58
CA MET A 296 46.33 27.44 -4.18
C MET A 296 46.26 27.29 -2.67
N ARG A 297 47.18 27.88 -1.92
CA ARG A 297 47.13 27.91 -0.46
C ARG A 297 45.82 28.54 0.02
N ASN A 298 45.46 29.71 -0.51
CA ASN A 298 44.21 30.40 -0.15
C ASN A 298 42.97 29.56 -0.46
N ASN A 299 42.96 28.84 -1.59
CA ASN A 299 41.87 27.94 -1.95
C ASN A 299 41.78 26.73 -1.01
N ILE A 300 42.91 26.14 -0.62
CA ILE A 300 42.95 25.05 0.36
C ILE A 300 42.41 25.52 1.71
N GLU A 301 42.82 26.71 2.18
CA GLU A 301 42.29 27.31 3.41
C GLU A 301 40.77 27.53 3.35
N ARG A 302 40.25 28.05 2.23
CA ARG A 302 38.79 28.18 2.03
C ARG A 302 38.08 26.84 1.99
N MET A 303 38.70 25.84 1.37
CA MET A 303 38.16 24.50 1.26
C MET A 303 38.05 23.85 2.64
N ASP A 304 39.05 24.02 3.50
CA ASP A 304 39.04 23.57 4.89
C ASP A 304 37.86 24.17 5.68
N VAL A 305 37.69 25.50 5.61
CA VAL A 305 36.53 26.19 6.23
C VAL A 305 35.20 25.68 5.69
N ASN A 306 35.10 25.42 4.38
CA ASN A 306 33.88 24.89 3.77
C ASN A 306 33.61 23.44 4.22
N PHE A 307 34.62 22.60 4.36
CA PHE A 307 34.46 21.24 4.87
C PHE A 307 33.98 21.24 6.32
N ILE A 308 34.50 22.13 7.17
CA ILE A 308 34.00 22.32 8.54
C ILE A 308 32.52 22.69 8.52
N LYS A 309 32.11 23.65 7.66
CA LYS A 309 30.70 24.04 7.53
C LYS A 309 29.81 22.90 7.04
N VAL A 310 30.28 22.08 6.10
CA VAL A 310 29.55 20.90 5.62
C VAL A 310 29.40 19.89 6.75
N ALA A 311 30.45 19.62 7.52
CA ALA A 311 30.38 18.74 8.68
C ALA A 311 29.37 19.26 9.71
N GLU A 312 29.41 20.54 10.07
CA GLU A 312 28.44 21.16 10.98
C GLU A 312 27.00 21.06 10.46
N ALA A 313 26.78 21.29 9.16
CA ALA A 313 25.46 21.18 8.54
C ALA A 313 24.94 19.73 8.59
N LEU A 314 25.80 18.75 8.34
CA LEU A 314 25.46 17.33 8.46
C LEU A 314 25.16 16.93 9.91
N THR A 315 25.92 17.44 10.89
CA THR A 315 25.63 17.22 12.33
C THR A 315 24.26 17.79 12.69
N LYS A 316 23.95 19.03 12.30
CA LYS A 316 22.63 19.63 12.54
C LYS A 316 21.50 18.85 11.87
N ALA A 317 21.71 18.37 10.65
CA ALA A 317 20.73 17.53 9.96
C ALA A 317 20.51 16.21 10.72
N SER A 318 21.57 15.60 11.23
CA SER A 318 21.50 14.40 12.09
C SER A 318 20.68 14.66 13.36
N ASP A 319 20.91 15.78 14.05
CA ASP A 319 20.16 16.14 15.26
C ASP A 319 18.66 16.29 14.98
N ILE A 320 18.30 16.90 13.84
CA ILE A 320 16.91 17.02 13.39
C ILE A 320 16.30 15.65 13.11
N VAL A 321 17.04 14.75 12.46
CA VAL A 321 16.57 13.38 12.19
C VAL A 321 16.31 12.63 13.49
N VAL A 322 17.19 12.75 14.49
CA VAL A 322 17.00 12.15 15.82
C VAL A 322 15.77 12.74 16.52
N ALA A 323 15.59 14.06 16.48
CA ALA A 323 14.41 14.71 17.06
C ALA A 323 13.10 14.27 16.38
N ASN A 324 13.11 14.10 15.05
CA ASN A 324 11.98 13.57 14.30
C ASN A 324 11.69 12.12 14.67
N TYR A 325 12.71 11.28 14.80
CA TYR A 325 12.57 9.89 15.22
C TYR A 325 11.87 9.79 16.59
N ASN A 326 12.33 10.56 17.58
CA ASN A 326 11.71 10.62 18.91
C ASN A 326 10.26 11.13 18.86
N SER A 327 9.97 12.09 17.96
CA SER A 327 8.60 12.61 17.77
C SER A 327 7.67 11.55 17.16
N ILE A 328 8.17 10.76 16.20
CA ILE A 328 7.43 9.64 15.59
C ILE A 328 7.18 8.53 16.62
N GLU A 329 8.17 8.21 17.45
CA GLU A 329 8.02 7.24 18.54
C GLU A 329 6.91 7.67 19.53
N ASN A 330 6.94 8.93 19.98
CA ASN A 330 5.89 9.48 20.83
C ASN A 330 4.52 9.48 20.15
N PHE A 331 4.46 9.86 18.87
CA PHE A 331 3.21 9.81 18.10
C PHE A 331 2.67 8.39 18.00
N SER A 332 3.52 7.39 17.73
CA SER A 332 3.13 5.98 17.70
C SER A 332 2.62 5.50 19.05
N LYS A 333 3.23 5.96 20.15
CA LYS A 333 2.76 5.67 21.51
C LYS A 333 1.37 6.26 21.74
N ASN A 334 1.15 7.52 21.38
CA ASN A 334 -0.15 8.18 21.50
C ASN A 334 -1.23 7.49 20.66
N ILE A 335 -0.91 7.03 19.44
CA ILE A 335 -1.84 6.24 18.62
C ILE A 335 -2.23 4.94 19.33
N ARG A 336 -1.27 4.26 19.96
CA ARG A 336 -1.54 3.02 20.69
C ARG A 336 -2.45 3.26 21.88
N GLU A 337 -2.19 4.32 22.64
CA GLU A 337 -3.04 4.74 23.76
C GLU A 337 -4.46 5.08 23.28
N ALA A 338 -4.60 5.83 22.19
CA ALA A 338 -5.90 6.14 21.60
C ALA A 338 -6.65 4.89 21.11
N ALA A 339 -5.95 3.91 20.52
CA ALA A 339 -6.53 2.64 20.11
C ALA A 339 -7.02 1.80 21.30
N ASP A 340 -6.27 1.80 22.41
CA ASP A 340 -6.66 1.13 23.65
C ASP A 340 -7.89 1.81 24.29
N GLU A 341 -7.91 3.14 24.35
CA GLU A 341 -9.09 3.91 24.82
C GLU A 341 -10.31 3.65 23.95
N MET A 342 -10.16 3.68 22.61
CA MET A 342 -11.25 3.40 21.67
C MET A 342 -11.78 1.98 21.84
N THR A 343 -10.91 1.00 22.09
CA THR A 343 -11.30 -0.38 22.37
C THR A 343 -12.09 -0.48 23.68
N SER A 344 -11.65 0.23 24.73
CA SER A 344 -12.35 0.30 26.01
C SER A 344 -13.74 0.93 25.86
N TYR A 345 -13.82 2.07 25.15
CA TYR A 345 -15.06 2.76 24.88
C TYR A 345 -16.03 1.90 24.06
N ASN A 346 -15.55 1.19 23.03
CA ASN A 346 -16.36 0.25 22.26
C ASN A 346 -16.91 -0.89 23.12
N ARG A 347 -16.11 -1.45 24.03
CA ARG A 347 -16.60 -2.46 24.99
C ARG A 347 -17.71 -1.90 25.88
N GLN A 348 -17.54 -0.67 26.37
CA GLN A 348 -18.54 0.00 27.18
C GLN A 348 -19.84 0.25 26.40
N LEU A 349 -19.75 0.76 25.16
CA LEU A 349 -20.92 0.95 24.29
C LEU A 349 -21.68 -0.36 24.04
N VAL A 350 -20.98 -1.46 23.76
CA VAL A 350 -21.61 -2.77 23.58
C VAL A 350 -22.33 -3.21 24.86
N SER A 351 -21.75 -2.94 26.04
CA SER A 351 -22.38 -3.23 27.33
C SER A 351 -23.66 -2.41 27.53
N ASP A 352 -23.61 -1.11 27.25
CA ASP A 352 -24.77 -0.22 27.45
C ASP A 352 -25.88 -0.50 26.44
N ILE A 353 -25.55 -0.83 25.18
CA ILE A 353 -26.52 -1.35 24.20
C ILE A 353 -27.15 -2.65 24.71
N SER A 354 -26.37 -3.56 25.29
CA SER A 354 -26.90 -4.82 25.83
C SER A 354 -27.89 -4.57 26.98
N LYS A 355 -27.61 -3.58 27.85
CA LYS A 355 -28.55 -3.16 28.90
C LYS A 355 -29.84 -2.57 28.31
N LEU A 356 -29.73 -1.67 27.33
CA LEU A 356 -30.91 -1.09 26.65
C LEU A 356 -31.77 -2.16 25.99
N VAL A 357 -31.15 -3.16 25.33
CA VAL A 357 -31.87 -4.30 24.76
C VAL A 357 -32.63 -5.07 25.86
N SER A 358 -32.02 -5.27 27.02
CA SER A 358 -32.68 -5.91 28.16
C SER A 358 -33.85 -5.10 28.71
N GLU A 359 -33.71 -3.78 28.83
CA GLU A 359 -34.77 -2.87 29.29
C GLU A 359 -35.94 -2.82 28.31
N ILE A 360 -35.66 -2.75 27.01
CA ILE A 360 -36.68 -2.81 25.96
C ILE A 360 -37.43 -4.14 26.04
N SER A 361 -36.71 -5.26 26.18
CA SER A 361 -37.32 -6.59 26.33
C SER A 361 -38.26 -6.67 27.54
N SER A 362 -37.82 -6.13 28.69
CA SER A 362 -38.67 -6.03 29.89
C SER A 362 -39.92 -5.20 29.63
N THR A 363 -39.77 -4.06 28.95
CA THR A 363 -40.91 -3.19 28.59
C THR A 363 -41.89 -3.91 27.67
N VAL A 364 -41.41 -4.66 26.67
CA VAL A 364 -42.24 -5.49 25.78
C VAL A 364 -43.04 -6.53 26.59
N GLN A 365 -42.41 -7.21 27.55
CA GLN A 365 -43.12 -8.16 28.43
C GLN A 365 -44.21 -7.49 29.28
N VAL A 366 -43.95 -6.28 29.78
CA VAL A 366 -44.95 -5.52 30.53
C VAL A 366 -46.14 -5.14 29.63
N VAL A 367 -45.87 -4.68 28.40
CA VAL A 367 -46.91 -4.37 27.42
C VAL A 367 -47.72 -5.61 27.06
N GLU A 368 -47.08 -6.77 26.89
CA GLU A 368 -47.75 -8.05 26.63
C GLU A 368 -48.67 -8.46 27.78
N LYS A 369 -48.20 -8.34 29.04
CA LYS A 369 -49.03 -8.58 30.23
C LYS A 369 -50.21 -7.62 30.31
N LEU A 370 -50.00 -6.33 30.01
CA LEU A 370 -51.08 -5.34 29.99
C LEU A 370 -52.11 -5.65 28.92
N ALA A 371 -51.68 -6.05 27.71
CA ALA A 371 -52.57 -6.47 26.64
C ALA A 371 -53.42 -7.67 27.06
N GLY A 372 -52.82 -8.69 27.70
CA GLY A 372 -53.56 -9.84 28.24
C GLY A 372 -54.56 -9.46 29.35
N ALA A 373 -54.18 -8.52 30.24
CA ALA A 373 -55.09 -8.02 31.27
C ALA A 373 -56.26 -7.20 30.68
N MET A 374 -56.00 -6.39 29.65
CA MET A 374 -57.06 -5.66 28.93
C MET A 374 -58.01 -6.61 28.22
N ASP A 375 -57.52 -7.66 27.56
CA ASP A 375 -58.35 -8.67 26.92
C ASP A 375 -59.27 -9.38 27.94
N THR A 376 -58.70 -9.80 29.07
CA THR A 376 -59.47 -10.40 30.17
C THR A 376 -60.55 -9.45 30.69
N ASN A 377 -60.20 -8.18 30.91
CA ASN A 377 -61.14 -7.18 31.41
C ASN A 377 -62.26 -6.88 30.39
N MET A 378 -61.92 -6.84 29.09
CA MET A 378 -62.90 -6.63 28.02
C MET A 378 -63.87 -7.81 27.90
N GLN A 379 -63.37 -9.05 28.01
CA GLN A 379 -64.23 -10.24 28.05
C GLN A 379 -65.18 -10.20 29.26
N GLN A 380 -64.68 -9.79 30.43
CA GLN A 380 -65.50 -9.66 31.63
C GLN A 380 -66.57 -8.58 31.47
N HIS A 381 -66.23 -7.40 30.96
CA HIS A 381 -67.22 -6.34 30.70
C HIS A 381 -68.25 -6.71 29.65
N THR A 382 -67.85 -7.46 28.61
CA THR A 382 -68.79 -8.00 27.63
C THR A 382 -69.80 -8.92 28.31
N ARG A 383 -69.33 -9.81 29.20
CA ARG A 383 -70.19 -10.71 29.98
C ARG A 383 -71.11 -9.95 30.95
N ASP A 384 -70.61 -8.91 31.61
CA ASP A 384 -71.43 -8.05 32.46
C ASP A 384 -72.53 -7.33 31.66
N LEU A 385 -72.22 -6.86 30.46
CA LEU A 385 -73.21 -6.26 29.55
C LEU A 385 -74.29 -7.26 29.11
N GLU A 386 -73.92 -8.52 28.82
CA GLU A 386 -74.90 -9.58 28.55
C GLU A 386 -75.83 -9.81 29.74
N ILE A 387 -75.29 -9.86 30.96
CA ILE A 387 -76.06 -9.99 32.20
C ILE A 387 -77.00 -8.80 32.39
N TYR A 388 -76.52 -7.56 32.19
CA TYR A 388 -77.35 -6.36 32.28
C TYR A 388 -78.48 -6.37 31.25
N GLN A 389 -78.20 -6.80 30.02
CA GLN A 389 -79.20 -6.92 28.96
C GLN A 389 -80.28 -7.95 29.33
N GLU A 390 -79.90 -9.09 29.92
CA GLU A 390 -80.84 -10.09 30.43
C GLU A 390 -81.72 -9.52 31.56
N HIS A 391 -81.09 -8.85 32.55
CA HIS A 391 -81.81 -8.20 33.64
C HIS A 391 -82.79 -7.13 33.15
N PHE A 392 -82.36 -6.28 32.21
CA PHE A 392 -83.20 -5.25 31.62
C PHE A 392 -84.41 -5.87 30.91
N THR A 393 -84.19 -6.92 30.12
CA THR A 393 -85.26 -7.67 29.46
C THR A 393 -86.25 -8.22 30.48
N LYS A 394 -85.77 -8.84 31.56
CA LYS A 394 -86.61 -9.40 32.63
C LYS A 394 -87.44 -8.32 33.36
N VAL A 395 -86.84 -7.15 33.65
CA VAL A 395 -87.55 -6.02 34.26
C VAL A 395 -88.63 -5.49 33.31
N MET A 396 -88.33 -5.31 32.03
CA MET A 396 -89.32 -4.84 31.05
C MET A 396 -90.48 -5.82 30.91
N THR A 397 -90.23 -7.13 30.92
CA THR A 397 -91.30 -8.13 30.94
C THR A 397 -92.17 -8.00 32.20
N LYS A 398 -91.54 -7.85 33.38
CA LYS A 398 -92.28 -7.68 34.64
C LYS A 398 -93.12 -6.39 34.68
N ILE A 399 -92.58 -5.27 34.19
CA ILE A 399 -93.34 -4.02 34.04
C ILE A 399 -94.54 -4.22 33.12
N ASN A 400 -94.37 -4.94 32.01
CA ASN A 400 -95.46 -5.22 31.09
C ASN A 400 -96.57 -6.07 31.74
N ASP A 401 -96.20 -7.04 32.56
CA ASP A 401 -97.16 -7.85 33.33
C ASP A 401 -97.88 -7.01 34.40
N GLU A 402 -97.16 -6.19 35.17
CA GLU A 402 -97.76 -5.28 36.17
C GLU A 402 -98.70 -4.25 35.52
N LEU A 403 -98.36 -3.72 34.34
CA LEU A 403 -99.24 -2.82 33.57
C LEU A 403 -100.54 -3.52 33.15
N LYS A 404 -100.47 -4.80 32.76
CA LYS A 404 -101.64 -5.61 32.40
C LYS A 404 -102.52 -5.85 33.63
N ASP A 405 -101.94 -6.18 34.78
CA ASP A 405 -102.67 -6.38 36.02
C ASP A 405 -103.32 -5.08 36.52
N PHE A 406 -102.60 -3.96 36.45
CA PHE A 406 -103.17 -2.63 36.74
C PHE A 406 -104.37 -2.32 35.84
N GLY A 407 -104.26 -2.59 34.53
CA GLY A 407 -105.36 -2.42 33.58
C GLY A 407 -106.61 -3.24 33.95
N ASN A 408 -106.43 -4.49 34.35
CA ASN A 408 -107.53 -5.35 34.82
C ASN A 408 -108.14 -4.84 36.13
N LEU A 409 -107.32 -4.44 37.10
CA LEU A 409 -107.78 -3.94 38.39
C LEU A 409 -108.58 -2.64 38.24
N ALA A 410 -108.09 -1.73 37.40
CA ALA A 410 -108.76 -0.47 37.09
C ALA A 410 -110.12 -0.70 36.40
N ALA A 411 -110.19 -1.61 35.42
CA ALA A 411 -111.44 -1.95 34.75
C ALA A 411 -112.48 -2.55 35.71
N ASN A 412 -112.07 -3.48 36.58
CA ASN A 412 -112.95 -4.12 37.55
C ASN A 412 -113.46 -3.14 38.62
N SER A 413 -112.57 -2.32 39.20
CA SER A 413 -112.94 -1.32 40.20
C SER A 413 -113.89 -0.26 39.65
N PHE A 414 -113.67 0.17 38.40
CA PHE A 414 -114.57 1.10 37.73
C PHE A 414 -115.96 0.49 37.49
N ALA A 415 -116.03 -0.77 37.04
CA ALA A 415 -117.29 -1.48 36.84
C ALA A 415 -118.06 -1.68 38.16
N GLU A 416 -117.37 -2.06 39.24
CA GLU A 416 -117.96 -2.23 40.57
C GLU A 416 -118.52 -0.90 41.11
N THR A 417 -117.76 0.19 40.97
CA THR A 417 -118.18 1.53 41.41
C THR A 417 -119.41 2.00 40.63
N LEU A 418 -119.46 1.75 39.32
CA LEU A 418 -120.59 2.14 38.47
C LEU A 418 -121.86 1.34 38.80
N ASN A 419 -121.71 0.05 39.11
CA ASN A 419 -122.82 -0.81 39.53
C ASN A 419 -123.38 -0.40 40.91
N ASN A 420 -122.50 -0.08 41.87
CA ASN A 420 -122.89 0.39 43.20
C ASN A 420 -123.58 1.77 43.14
N ALA A 421 -123.13 2.67 42.27
CA ALA A 421 -123.80 3.94 42.05
C ALA A 421 -125.21 3.75 41.44
N GLY A 422 -125.38 2.80 40.52
CA GLY A 422 -126.66 2.48 39.90
C GLY A 422 -127.70 1.91 40.89
N THR A 423 -127.28 1.05 41.82
CA THR A 423 -128.16 0.49 42.85
C THR A 423 -128.60 1.53 43.88
N GLU A 424 -127.71 2.42 44.31
CA GLU A 424 -128.05 3.49 45.26
C GLU A 424 -129.04 4.50 44.66
N LEU A 425 -128.86 4.87 43.38
CA LEU A 425 -129.77 5.75 42.63
C LEU A 425 -131.19 5.17 42.56
N SER A 426 -131.31 3.87 42.25
CA SER A 426 -132.59 3.16 42.22
C SER A 426 -133.31 3.17 43.58
N LYS A 427 -132.54 2.98 44.66
CA LYS A 427 -133.05 3.00 46.04
C LYS A 427 -133.57 4.39 46.44
N GLN A 428 -132.83 5.46 46.10
CA GLN A 428 -133.27 6.83 46.37
C GLN A 428 -134.54 7.21 45.60
N ILE A 429 -134.64 6.83 44.32
CA ILE A 429 -135.85 7.07 43.51
C ILE A 429 -137.07 6.39 44.13
N LYS A 430 -136.93 5.13 44.56
CA LYS A 430 -138.03 4.39 45.21
C LYS A 430 -138.52 5.10 46.48
N SER A 431 -137.60 5.51 47.34
CA SER A 431 -137.93 6.21 48.60
C SER A 431 -138.65 7.54 48.33
N SER A 432 -138.19 8.32 47.36
CA SER A 432 -138.77 9.63 47.03
C SER A 432 -140.20 9.52 46.47
N VAL A 433 -140.47 8.48 45.67
CA VAL A 433 -141.81 8.22 45.13
C VAL A 433 -142.79 7.76 46.22
N GLU A 434 -142.36 6.88 47.13
CA GLU A 434 -143.18 6.43 48.28
C GLU A 434 -143.54 7.59 49.23
N GLU A 435 -142.58 8.48 49.50
CA GLU A 435 -142.77 9.61 50.40
C GLU A 435 -143.74 10.66 49.81
N SER A 436 -143.65 10.92 48.50
CA SER A 436 -144.59 11.80 47.79
C SER A 436 -146.02 11.24 47.76
N LEU A 437 -146.17 9.92 47.56
CA LEU A 437 -147.48 9.25 47.55
C LEU A 437 -148.17 9.32 48.93
N ASN A 438 -147.42 9.09 50.00
CA ASN A 438 -147.92 9.22 51.37
C ASN A 438 -148.32 10.67 51.71
N GLY A 439 -147.54 11.66 51.27
CA GLY A 439 -147.87 13.07 51.46
C GLY A 439 -149.18 13.48 50.80
N ILE A 440 -149.47 12.96 49.60
CA ILE A 440 -150.75 13.21 48.89
C ILE A 440 -151.94 12.58 49.62
N LEU A 441 -151.78 11.35 50.14
CA LEU A 441 -152.83 10.66 50.90
C LEU A 441 -153.18 11.40 52.21
N GLN A 442 -152.19 11.93 52.93
CA GLN A 442 -152.41 12.73 54.14
C GLN A 442 -153.17 14.03 53.87
N LEU A 443 -152.85 14.72 52.76
CA LEU A 443 -153.53 15.94 52.36
C LEU A 443 -155.01 15.69 52.00
N LEU A 444 -155.32 14.57 51.36
CA LEU A 444 -156.70 14.16 51.05
C LEU A 444 -157.53 13.89 52.32
N GLU A 445 -156.93 13.27 53.33
CA GLU A 445 -157.61 12.98 54.60
C GLU A 445 -157.90 14.27 55.40
N GLN A 446 -156.93 15.19 55.46
CA GLN A 446 -157.10 16.51 56.08
C GLN A 446 -158.17 17.35 55.39
N PHE A 447 -158.27 17.27 54.06
CA PHE A 447 -159.30 17.97 53.30
C PHE A 447 -160.71 17.43 53.62
N ARG A 448 -160.83 16.12 53.84
CA ARG A 448 -162.07 15.45 54.24
C ARG A 448 -162.54 15.88 55.64
N GLU A 449 -161.64 15.93 56.62
CA GLU A 449 -161.97 16.42 57.97
C GLU A 449 -162.37 17.91 57.98
N ASN A 450 -161.69 18.74 57.20
CA ASN A 450 -162.02 20.17 57.11
C ASN A 450 -163.41 20.40 56.50
N GLN A 451 -163.85 19.58 55.53
CA GLN A 451 -165.22 19.66 55.01
C GLN A 451 -166.27 19.36 56.09
N ILE A 452 -166.01 18.42 56.99
CA ILE A 452 -166.91 18.08 58.11
C ILE A 452 -167.00 19.24 59.11
N HIS A 453 -165.86 19.86 59.45
CA HIS A 453 -165.83 21.03 60.33
C HIS A 453 -166.54 22.24 59.72
N PHE A 454 -166.42 22.47 58.41
CA PHE A 454 -167.08 23.56 57.72
C PHE A 454 -168.61 23.38 57.67
N ALA A 455 -169.10 22.15 57.43
CA ALA A 455 -170.53 21.83 57.45
C ALA A 455 -171.15 22.00 58.85
N LYS A 456 -170.41 21.65 59.91
CA LYS A 456 -170.88 21.76 61.30
C LYS A 456 -171.03 23.22 61.75
N THR A 457 -170.12 24.10 61.33
CA THR A 457 -170.16 25.53 61.62
C THR A 457 -171.31 26.24 60.89
N ILE A 458 -171.66 25.82 59.66
CA ILE A 458 -172.79 26.39 58.91
C ILE A 458 -174.15 26.00 59.53
N ALA A 459 -174.26 24.80 60.11
CA ALA A 459 -175.54 24.29 60.64
C ALA A 459 -175.99 24.92 61.99
N SER A 460 -175.09 25.43 62.83
CA SER A 460 -175.44 25.94 64.17
C SER A 460 -175.61 27.46 64.27
N LEU A 461 -175.41 28.19 63.16
CA LEU A 461 -175.62 29.64 63.04
C LEU A 461 -177.07 30.12 63.37
N PRO A 462 -178.15 29.36 63.14
CA PRO A 462 -179.51 29.81 63.48
C PRO A 462 -179.87 29.72 64.97
N GLU A 463 -179.25 28.81 65.73
CA GLU A 463 -179.63 28.50 67.11
C GLU A 463 -178.98 29.47 68.12
N GLN A 464 -177.73 29.88 67.90
CA GLN A 464 -177.05 30.84 68.78
C GLN A 464 -177.58 32.27 68.65
N VAL A 465 -178.05 32.67 67.47
CA VAL A 465 -178.67 33.99 67.23
C VAL A 465 -180.04 34.11 67.92
N LEU A 466 -180.71 32.99 68.21
CA LEU A 466 -181.97 32.96 68.96
C LEU A 466 -181.75 32.96 70.48
N THR A 467 -180.74 32.24 70.99
CA THR A 467 -180.36 32.30 72.43
C THR A 467 -179.78 33.66 72.80
N TYR A 468 -179.08 34.31 71.87
CA TYR A 468 -178.63 35.68 72.06
C TYR A 468 -179.79 36.67 72.00
N ASN A 469 -180.85 36.44 71.20
CA ASN A 469 -182.06 37.29 71.19
C ASN A 469 -183.06 37.02 72.33
N GLN A 470 -182.89 35.93 73.10
CA GLN A 470 -183.37 35.82 74.50
C GLN A 470 -182.60 36.75 75.45
N VAL A 471 -181.67 37.55 74.91
CA VAL A 471 -181.59 39.00 75.13
C VAL A 471 -182.81 39.53 75.84
N ALA A 472 -182.47 40.15 76.94
CA ALA A 472 -182.96 41.49 77.23
C ALA A 472 -184.43 41.62 77.63
N ALA A 473 -185.35 40.71 77.33
CA ALA A 473 -186.72 40.76 77.83
C ALA A 473 -186.79 40.36 79.32
N ALA A 474 -186.15 39.25 79.73
CA ALA A 474 -186.12 38.82 81.14
C ALA A 474 -185.35 39.79 82.06
N ARG A 475 -184.48 40.62 81.46
CA ARG A 475 -183.74 41.68 82.15
C ARG A 475 -184.57 42.97 82.33
N ILE A 476 -185.67 43.15 81.59
CA ILE A 476 -186.59 44.31 81.67
C ILE A 476 -187.79 44.04 82.60
N ASP A 477 -188.32 42.80 82.69
CA ASP A 477 -189.50 42.52 83.53
C ASP A 477 -189.23 42.49 85.06
N ARG A 478 -188.07 42.02 85.53
CA ARG A 478 -187.82 41.90 86.98
C ARG A 478 -187.28 43.18 87.64
N GLN A 479 -186.71 44.09 86.85
CA GLN A 479 -186.41 45.46 87.29
C GLN A 479 -187.71 46.29 87.54
N LEU A 480 -188.88 45.85 87.05
CA LEU A 480 -190.20 46.48 87.31
C LEU A 480 -190.89 45.96 88.61
N ALA A 481 -190.37 44.91 89.26
CA ALA A 481 -190.86 44.41 90.56
C ALA A 481 -190.21 45.09 91.78
N GLU A 482 -189.36 46.10 91.56
CA GLU A 482 -188.87 47.04 92.57
C GLU A 482 -189.97 48.02 93.06
N ILE A 483 -191.25 47.91 92.66
CA ILE A 483 -192.23 49.02 92.84
C ILE A 483 -193.57 48.71 93.53
N ARG A 484 -194.05 47.45 93.69
CA ARG A 484 -195.48 47.25 94.07
C ARG A 484 -195.87 46.38 95.28
N GLU A 485 -194.93 45.87 96.08
CA GLU A 485 -195.28 45.21 97.37
C GLU A 485 -194.28 45.57 98.50
N MET A 486 -193.84 46.82 98.66
CA MET A 486 -194.58 47.88 99.36
C MET A 486 -196.12 47.80 99.26
N ALA A 487 -196.80 46.92 100.04
CA ALA A 487 -198.24 47.07 100.39
C ALA A 487 -198.83 46.08 101.42
N ALA A 488 -198.28 44.89 101.73
CA ALA A 488 -198.99 43.96 102.63
C ALA A 488 -198.16 42.87 103.36
N LYS A 489 -197.19 43.26 104.21
CA LYS A 489 -196.95 42.80 105.60
C LYS A 489 -195.52 43.03 106.06
#